data_AF-A0A2P5FL83-F1
#
_entry.id   AF-A0A2P5FL83-F1
#
_cell.length_a   1.000
_cell.length_b   1.000
_cell.length_c   1.000
_cell.angle_alpha   90.00
_cell.angle_beta   90.00
_cell.angle_gamma   90.00
#
_symmetry.space_group_name_H-M   'P 1'
#
loop_
_entity.id
_entity.type
_entity.pdbx_description
1 polymer ?
#
loop_
_entity_poly.entity_id
_entity_poly.type
_entity_poly.pdbx_seq_one_letter_code
_entity_poly.pdbx_strand_id
1 'polypeptide(L)'
;MNMNMKLIGISLSFVWLAVAIAATSAQELSPVLDTSGQPLRRGVEYIIKLAITDNGGPFTLIDRKGYCPFYVGQRNVTADGIPVTFSPFEEGENIVRELKNFKVAFSGATICAQSTTWKVGQGEADTVDGRRLIATGDNARYGNYFYINKDGDFADIYRMEWCPAELCPTCRFRCGSLGSLFENGKRLAALDGSALPIVFERV
;
A
#
# COMPACT_ATOMS: atom_id res chain seq x y z
N MET A 1 -25.04 22.47 -57.64
CA MET A 1 -25.06 21.96 -56.24
C MET A 1 -24.16 20.72 -56.19
N ASN A 2 -23.29 20.57 -55.17
CA ASN A 2 -22.67 19.30 -54.70
C ASN A 2 -21.18 19.34 -54.29
N MET A 3 -20.54 20.50 -54.10
CA MET A 3 -19.18 20.55 -53.54
C MET A 3 -19.14 20.95 -52.06
N ASN A 4 -20.01 21.88 -51.62
CA ASN A 4 -20.06 22.33 -50.22
C ASN A 4 -20.58 21.25 -49.23
N MET A 5 -21.41 20.32 -49.69
CA MET A 5 -21.99 19.28 -48.83
C MET A 5 -20.98 18.17 -48.47
N LYS A 6 -19.96 17.95 -49.32
CA LYS A 6 -18.87 16.97 -49.05
C LYS A 6 -17.86 17.49 -48.04
N LEU A 7 -17.53 18.80 -48.08
CA LEU A 7 -16.58 19.40 -47.13
C LEU A 7 -17.15 19.47 -45.70
N ILE A 8 -18.44 19.74 -45.57
CA ILE A 8 -19.13 19.78 -44.26
C ILE A 8 -19.17 18.37 -43.64
N GLY A 9 -19.46 17.34 -44.42
CA GLY A 9 -19.46 15.94 -43.94
C GLY A 9 -18.08 15.44 -43.50
N ILE A 10 -17.01 15.86 -44.18
CA ILE A 10 -15.62 15.53 -43.80
C ILE A 10 -15.24 16.24 -42.49
N SER A 11 -15.61 17.53 -42.34
CA SER A 11 -15.37 18.32 -41.13
C SER A 11 -16.05 17.73 -39.88
N LEU A 12 -17.31 17.30 -39.99
CA LEU A 12 -18.03 16.64 -38.90
C LEU A 12 -17.41 15.29 -38.50
N SER A 13 -16.87 14.53 -39.46
CA SER A 13 -16.20 13.25 -39.19
C SER A 13 -14.88 13.41 -38.43
N PHE A 14 -14.08 14.44 -38.75
CA PHE A 14 -12.86 14.75 -38.01
C PHE A 14 -13.12 15.26 -36.58
N VAL A 15 -14.21 16.00 -36.37
CA VAL A 15 -14.62 16.45 -35.02
C VAL A 15 -15.06 15.26 -34.16
N TRP A 16 -15.79 14.30 -34.72
CA TRP A 16 -16.17 13.07 -34.02
C TRP A 16 -14.97 12.17 -33.69
N LEU A 17 -13.99 12.08 -34.60
CA LEU A 17 -12.76 11.34 -34.34
C LEU A 17 -11.90 12.01 -33.24
N ALA A 18 -11.85 13.35 -33.21
CA ALA A 18 -11.15 14.10 -32.17
C ALA A 18 -11.80 13.96 -30.78
N VAL A 19 -13.15 13.93 -30.71
CA VAL A 19 -13.88 13.67 -29.46
C VAL A 19 -13.68 12.22 -28.99
N ALA A 20 -13.57 11.25 -29.90
CA ALA A 20 -13.28 9.85 -29.56
C ALA A 20 -11.85 9.66 -29.02
N ILE A 21 -10.86 10.43 -29.48
CA ILE A 21 -9.47 10.37 -28.98
C ILE A 21 -9.33 11.07 -27.61
N ALA A 22 -10.19 12.06 -27.30
CA ALA A 22 -10.19 12.75 -26.01
C ALA A 22 -10.77 11.90 -24.85
N ALA A 23 -11.48 10.82 -25.16
CA ALA A 23 -11.98 9.85 -24.18
C ALA A 23 -11.00 8.69 -23.99
N THR A 24 -9.73 8.99 -23.69
CA THR A 24 -8.91 8.01 -22.96
C THR A 24 -9.51 7.95 -21.56
N SER A 25 -10.40 6.99 -21.34
CA SER A 25 -10.78 6.61 -19.98
C SER A 25 -9.49 6.23 -19.26
N ALA A 26 -9.03 7.09 -18.35
CA ALA A 26 -8.07 6.65 -17.36
C ALA A 26 -8.76 5.48 -16.66
N GLN A 27 -8.28 4.26 -16.91
CA GLN A 27 -8.86 3.07 -16.32
C GLN A 27 -8.71 3.22 -14.81
N GLU A 28 -9.81 3.55 -14.15
CA GLU A 28 -9.85 3.80 -12.73
C GLU A 28 -9.48 2.49 -12.04
N LEU A 29 -8.35 2.47 -11.34
CA LEU A 29 -7.89 1.26 -10.67
C LEU A 29 -8.89 0.84 -9.59
N SER A 30 -9.06 -0.47 -9.45
CA SER A 30 -10.01 -1.07 -8.52
C SER A 30 -9.76 -0.60 -7.08
N PRO A 31 -10.82 -0.37 -6.30
CA PRO A 31 -10.67 -0.14 -4.87
C PRO A 31 -10.12 -1.40 -4.18
N VAL A 32 -9.28 -1.20 -3.15
CA VAL A 32 -8.99 -2.25 -2.17
C VAL A 32 -10.20 -2.36 -1.26
N LEU A 33 -10.67 -3.59 -1.03
CA LEU A 33 -11.86 -3.87 -0.23
C LEU A 33 -11.48 -4.39 1.16
N ASP A 34 -12.30 -4.03 2.15
CA ASP A 34 -12.27 -4.66 3.46
C ASP A 34 -13.03 -6.00 3.46
N THR A 35 -12.98 -6.72 4.57
CA THR A 35 -13.64 -8.02 4.75
C THR A 35 -15.17 -7.97 4.66
N SER A 36 -15.78 -6.78 4.60
CA SER A 36 -17.21 -6.58 4.36
C SER A 36 -17.52 -6.20 2.89
N GLY A 37 -16.51 -6.19 2.03
CA GLY A 37 -16.63 -5.82 0.62
C GLY A 37 -16.73 -4.30 0.39
N GLN A 38 -16.39 -3.48 1.38
CA GLN A 38 -16.43 -2.02 1.26
C GLN A 38 -15.05 -1.45 0.93
N PRO A 39 -14.94 -0.39 0.12
CA PRO A 39 -13.65 0.23 -0.18
C PRO A 39 -12.93 0.74 1.07
N LEU A 40 -11.63 0.52 1.14
CA LEU A 40 -10.74 1.16 2.10
C LEU A 40 -10.76 2.68 1.89
N ARG A 41 -10.90 3.42 2.98
CA ARG A 41 -11.02 4.88 2.96
C ARG A 41 -9.88 5.55 3.71
N ARG A 42 -9.48 6.71 3.19
CA ARG A 42 -8.53 7.61 3.85
C ARG A 42 -8.94 7.86 5.30
N GLY A 43 -7.99 7.76 6.22
CA GLY A 43 -8.18 8.13 7.63
C GLY A 43 -9.14 7.24 8.42
N VAL A 44 -9.76 6.24 7.80
CA VAL A 44 -10.57 5.24 8.51
C VAL A 44 -9.65 4.15 9.05
N GLU A 45 -10.01 3.63 10.22
CA GLU A 45 -9.24 2.62 10.94
C GLU A 45 -9.54 1.21 10.45
N TYR A 46 -8.48 0.45 10.21
CA TYR A 46 -8.55 -0.96 9.82
C TYR A 46 -7.51 -1.77 10.59
N ILE A 47 -7.86 -3.00 10.97
CA ILE A 47 -6.91 -4.01 11.41
C ILE A 47 -6.40 -4.77 10.17
N ILE A 48 -5.08 -4.81 9.97
CA ILE A 48 -4.46 -5.67 8.95
C ILE A 48 -4.22 -7.05 9.55
N LYS A 49 -4.79 -8.09 8.95
CA LYS A 49 -4.66 -9.50 9.38
C LYS A 49 -4.06 -10.34 8.27
N LEU A 50 -3.48 -11.49 8.62
CA LEU A 50 -3.19 -12.51 7.60
C LEU A 50 -4.51 -13.13 7.14
N ALA A 51 -4.62 -13.38 5.84
CA ALA A 51 -5.76 -14.13 5.30
C ALA A 51 -5.77 -15.58 5.79
N ILE A 52 -4.58 -16.14 6.03
CA ILE A 52 -4.39 -17.50 6.58
C ILE A 52 -3.94 -17.36 8.04
N THR A 53 -4.83 -17.70 8.97
CA THR A 53 -4.72 -17.36 10.40
C THR A 53 -3.80 -18.28 11.22
N ASP A 54 -3.30 -19.36 10.62
CA ASP A 54 -2.43 -20.35 11.29
C ASP A 54 -0.99 -19.84 11.50
N ASN A 55 -0.59 -18.78 10.81
CA ASN A 55 0.81 -18.34 10.70
C ASN A 55 1.12 -16.97 11.29
N GLY A 56 0.21 -16.33 12.02
CA GLY A 56 0.49 -15.06 12.71
C GLY A 56 -0.76 -14.24 13.04
N GLY A 57 -0.66 -13.38 14.06
CA GLY A 57 -1.72 -12.46 14.43
C GLY A 57 -1.75 -11.20 13.57
N PRO A 58 -2.65 -10.26 13.92
CA PRO A 58 -2.72 -8.95 13.30
C PRO A 58 -1.40 -8.16 13.38
N PHE A 59 -1.24 -7.19 12.48
CA PHE A 59 -0.09 -6.30 12.50
C PHE A 59 -0.12 -5.35 13.72
N THR A 60 1.06 -5.06 14.24
CA THR A 60 1.29 -4.25 15.45
C THR A 60 2.68 -3.64 15.47
N LEU A 61 2.92 -2.76 16.44
CA LEU A 61 4.22 -2.24 16.82
C LEU A 61 5.02 -3.29 17.60
N ILE A 62 6.26 -3.52 17.19
CA ILE A 62 7.23 -4.40 17.83
C ILE A 62 8.40 -3.56 18.32
N ASP A 63 8.64 -3.63 19.63
CA ASP A 63 9.91 -3.19 20.18
C ASP A 63 10.97 -4.22 19.81
N ARG A 64 11.83 -3.89 18.84
CA ARG A 64 12.91 -4.77 18.39
C ARG A 64 14.13 -4.66 19.31
N LYS A 65 14.55 -3.43 19.66
CA LYS A 65 15.86 -3.11 20.24
C LYS A 65 15.82 -2.66 21.71
N GLY A 66 14.64 -2.52 22.32
CA GLY A 66 14.45 -1.93 23.64
C GLY A 66 14.34 -0.41 23.63
N TYR A 67 14.35 0.21 22.45
CA TYR A 67 14.32 1.66 22.27
C TYR A 67 13.74 2.04 20.90
N CYS A 68 13.34 3.30 20.75
CA CYS A 68 12.70 3.82 19.55
C CYS A 68 13.66 3.91 18.34
N PRO A 69 13.16 3.79 17.10
CA PRO A 69 11.75 3.62 16.74
C PRO A 69 11.26 2.18 16.91
N PHE A 70 9.94 2.02 17.01
CA PHE A 70 9.32 0.70 16.89
C PHE A 70 9.32 0.22 15.44
N TYR A 71 9.21 -1.09 15.29
CA TYR A 71 9.11 -1.76 14.00
C TYR A 71 7.70 -2.28 13.78
N VAL A 72 7.34 -2.47 12.52
CA VAL A 72 6.11 -3.15 12.14
C VAL A 72 6.36 -4.64 12.26
N GLY A 73 5.38 -5.38 12.77
CA GLY A 73 5.43 -6.83 12.84
C GLY A 73 4.12 -7.40 13.30
N GLN A 74 4.16 -8.62 13.82
CA GLN A 74 2.98 -9.36 14.24
C GLN A 74 3.25 -10.02 15.60
N ARG A 75 2.22 -10.10 16.44
CA ARG A 75 2.24 -10.91 17.67
C ARG A 75 1.46 -12.21 17.46
N ASN A 76 1.22 -12.92 18.55
CA ASN A 76 0.43 -14.15 18.56
C ASN A 76 -0.99 -13.91 18.02
N VAL A 77 -1.61 -14.96 17.50
CA VAL A 77 -2.94 -14.93 16.84
C VAL A 77 -4.04 -14.36 17.76
N THR A 78 -3.88 -14.51 19.07
CA THR A 78 -4.84 -14.06 20.09
C THR A 78 -4.66 -12.61 20.52
N ALA A 79 -3.64 -11.91 20.03
CA ALA A 79 -3.40 -10.52 20.39
C ALA A 79 -4.23 -9.59 19.51
N ASP A 80 -4.79 -8.54 20.10
CA ASP A 80 -5.42 -7.46 19.36
C ASP A 80 -4.37 -6.74 18.51
N GLY A 81 -4.70 -6.51 17.24
CA GLY A 81 -3.91 -5.67 16.35
C GLY A 81 -3.99 -4.21 16.74
N ILE A 82 -3.04 -3.41 16.27
CA ILE A 82 -3.18 -1.95 16.35
C ILE A 82 -3.80 -1.49 15.04
N PRO A 83 -4.92 -0.75 15.06
CA PRO A 83 -5.50 -0.20 13.86
C PRO A 83 -4.52 0.68 13.10
N VAL A 84 -4.67 0.68 11.79
CA VAL A 84 -3.97 1.58 10.88
C VAL A 84 -4.94 2.48 10.14
N THR A 85 -4.44 3.63 9.73
CA THR A 85 -5.09 4.49 8.74
C THR A 85 -4.25 4.52 7.46
N PHE A 86 -4.93 4.77 6.34
CA PHE A 86 -4.31 4.95 5.04
C PHE A 86 -4.43 6.40 4.59
N SER A 87 -3.39 6.89 3.92
CA SER A 87 -3.35 8.22 3.30
C SER A 87 -2.87 8.07 1.87
N PRO A 88 -3.79 8.00 0.87
CA PRO A 88 -3.45 8.00 -0.54
C PRO A 88 -2.50 9.16 -0.90
N PHE A 89 -1.57 8.91 -1.84
CA PHE A 89 -0.62 9.92 -2.28
C PHE A 89 -1.30 11.15 -2.90
N GLU A 90 -2.33 10.91 -3.71
CA GLU A 90 -3.13 11.99 -4.32
C GLU A 90 -4.01 12.65 -3.26
N GLU A 91 -3.81 13.95 -3.03
CA GLU A 91 -4.48 14.69 -1.93
C GLU A 91 -6.01 14.67 -2.04
N GLY A 92 -6.59 14.59 -3.25
CA GLY A 92 -8.03 14.49 -3.44
C GLY A 92 -8.62 13.07 -3.34
N GLU A 93 -7.78 12.04 -3.31
CA GLU A 93 -8.23 10.65 -3.34
C GLU A 93 -8.60 10.14 -1.93
N ASN A 94 -9.85 9.70 -1.79
CA ASN A 94 -10.40 9.19 -0.55
C ASN A 94 -10.46 7.66 -0.49
N ILE A 95 -10.32 6.99 -1.63
CA ILE A 95 -10.35 5.53 -1.76
C ILE A 95 -8.93 5.02 -1.92
N VAL A 96 -8.55 4.01 -1.14
CA VAL A 96 -7.30 3.28 -1.38
C VAL A 96 -7.50 2.35 -2.57
N ARG A 97 -6.73 2.55 -3.62
CA ARG A 97 -6.82 1.78 -4.86
C ARG A 97 -5.64 0.84 -5.03
N GLU A 98 -5.90 -0.27 -5.70
CA GLU A 98 -4.85 -1.19 -6.14
C GLU A 98 -3.79 -0.44 -6.96
N LEU A 99 -2.53 -0.82 -6.79
CA LEU A 99 -1.35 -0.28 -7.48
C LEU A 99 -1.11 1.24 -7.29
N LYS A 100 -1.88 1.93 -6.44
CA LYS A 100 -1.64 3.33 -6.08
C LYS A 100 -0.88 3.48 -4.78
N ASN A 101 0.03 4.44 -4.77
CA ASN A 101 0.87 4.75 -3.63
C ASN A 101 0.05 5.39 -2.50
N PHE A 102 0.30 4.95 -1.26
CA PHE A 102 -0.26 5.53 -0.05
C PHE A 102 0.76 5.43 1.10
N LYS A 103 0.59 6.26 2.12
CA LYS A 103 1.19 6.06 3.43
C LYS A 103 0.24 5.26 4.32
N VAL A 104 0.79 4.45 5.22
CA VAL A 104 0.05 3.73 6.25
C VAL A 104 0.68 4.04 7.62
N ALA A 105 -0.15 4.26 8.64
CA ALA A 105 0.30 4.59 9.99
C ALA A 105 -0.57 3.91 11.03
N PHE A 106 0.02 3.43 12.12
CA PHE A 106 -0.76 2.95 13.26
C PHE A 106 -1.45 4.12 13.98
N SER A 107 -2.73 3.97 14.34
CA SER A 107 -3.49 5.01 15.05
C SER A 107 -3.19 5.11 16.55
N GLY A 108 -2.59 4.06 17.12
CA GLY A 108 -2.32 3.98 18.56
C GLY A 108 -1.21 4.94 19.02
N ALA A 109 -1.41 5.56 20.18
CA ALA A 109 -0.36 6.34 20.85
C ALA A 109 0.83 5.46 21.25
N THR A 110 2.03 6.03 21.21
CA THR A 110 3.27 5.31 21.56
C THR A 110 4.15 6.15 22.47
N ILE A 111 5.10 5.50 23.15
CA ILE A 111 6.14 6.20 23.93
C ILE A 111 7.21 6.87 23.05
N CYS A 112 7.24 6.55 21.76
CA CYS A 112 8.17 7.12 20.81
C CYS A 112 7.68 8.48 20.32
N ALA A 113 8.59 9.47 20.28
CA ALA A 113 8.29 10.79 19.75
C ALA A 113 8.15 10.79 18.21
N GLN A 114 8.67 9.76 17.54
CA GLN A 114 8.58 9.59 16.10
C GLN A 114 7.17 9.16 15.66
N SER A 115 6.80 9.53 14.43
CA SER A 115 5.55 9.08 13.80
C SER A 115 5.45 7.55 13.73
N THR A 116 4.23 7.03 13.82
CA THR A 116 3.87 5.63 13.57
C THR A 116 3.71 5.28 12.09
N THR A 117 3.93 6.23 11.18
CA THR A 117 3.96 6.00 9.72
C THR A 117 4.97 4.93 9.39
N TRP A 118 4.58 3.94 8.58
CA TRP A 118 5.46 2.87 8.17
C TRP A 118 6.52 3.42 7.19
N LYS A 119 7.74 2.91 7.31
CA LYS A 119 8.83 3.19 6.38
C LYS A 119 9.65 1.94 6.13
N VAL A 120 10.12 1.78 4.90
CA VAL A 120 11.21 0.85 4.61
C VAL A 120 12.45 1.35 5.35
N GLY A 121 12.99 0.50 6.21
CA GLY A 121 14.21 0.78 6.94
C GLY A 121 15.42 0.93 6.01
N GLN A 122 16.42 1.67 6.48
CA GLN A 122 17.59 2.03 5.67
C GLN A 122 18.88 1.68 6.40
N GLY A 123 19.85 1.16 5.66
CA GLY A 123 21.16 0.76 6.17
C GLY A 123 21.15 -0.54 6.96
N GLU A 124 22.33 -0.89 7.49
CA GLU A 124 22.60 -2.14 8.20
C GLU A 124 21.70 -2.33 9.43
N ALA A 125 21.41 -1.23 10.14
CA ALA A 125 20.61 -1.29 11.35
C ALA A 125 19.16 -1.76 11.13
N ASP A 126 18.65 -1.64 9.90
CA ASP A 126 17.29 -2.04 9.51
C ASP A 126 17.31 -3.17 8.45
N THR A 127 18.44 -3.87 8.32
CA THR A 127 18.59 -5.01 7.42
C THR A 127 18.97 -6.24 8.23
N VAL A 128 18.30 -7.36 7.98
CA VAL A 128 18.57 -8.64 8.63
C VAL A 128 18.53 -9.71 7.56
N ASP A 129 19.60 -10.49 7.42
CA ASP A 129 19.74 -11.53 6.39
C ASP A 129 19.43 -11.04 4.96
N GLY A 130 19.84 -9.81 4.64
CA GLY A 130 19.59 -9.17 3.34
C GLY A 130 18.15 -8.70 3.10
N ARG A 131 17.28 -8.80 4.12
CA ARG A 131 15.89 -8.36 4.09
C ARG A 131 15.71 -7.03 4.81
N ARG A 132 15.02 -6.10 4.14
CA ARG A 132 14.77 -4.75 4.67
C ARG A 132 13.56 -4.75 5.59
N LEU A 133 13.77 -4.39 6.85
CA LEU A 133 12.71 -4.31 7.84
C LEU A 133 11.79 -3.11 7.56
N ILE A 134 10.54 -3.20 8.03
CA ILE A 134 9.63 -2.04 8.08
C ILE A 134 9.68 -1.43 9.47
N ALA A 135 10.17 -0.19 9.54
CA ALA A 135 10.25 0.60 10.76
C ALA A 135 9.11 1.63 10.81
N THR A 136 9.02 2.37 11.92
CA THR A 136 8.16 3.56 12.02
C THR A 136 8.97 4.86 11.86
N GLY A 137 8.32 5.88 11.33
CA GLY A 137 8.82 7.25 11.11
C GLY A 137 8.41 7.81 9.75
N ASP A 138 8.25 9.14 9.64
CA ASP A 138 7.81 9.82 8.39
C ASP A 138 8.93 10.60 7.69
N ASN A 139 10.17 10.11 7.80
CA ASN A 139 11.38 10.78 7.32
C ASN A 139 12.08 10.04 6.18
N ALA A 140 11.38 9.16 5.46
CA ALA A 140 11.98 8.29 4.44
C ALA A 140 11.67 8.69 2.99
N ARG A 141 11.08 9.87 2.74
CA ARG A 141 10.66 10.34 1.40
C ARG A 141 9.83 9.27 0.68
N TYR A 142 10.40 8.57 -0.29
CA TYR A 142 9.75 7.49 -1.03
C TYR A 142 9.61 6.19 -0.23
N GLY A 143 10.43 6.01 0.80
CA GLY A 143 10.40 4.85 1.70
C GLY A 143 9.13 4.74 2.54
N ASN A 144 8.32 5.80 2.61
CA ASN A 144 7.03 5.83 3.31
C ASN A 144 5.83 5.37 2.47
N TYR A 145 6.03 5.17 1.17
CA TYR A 145 4.93 4.85 0.24
C TYR A 145 4.91 3.39 -0.12
N PHE A 146 3.76 2.78 0.10
CA PHE A 146 3.44 1.41 -0.23
C PHE A 146 2.28 1.40 -1.22
N TYR A 147 2.04 0.27 -1.87
CA TYR A 147 0.83 0.03 -2.64
C TYR A 147 0.32 -1.40 -2.36
N ILE A 148 -0.91 -1.66 -2.78
CA ILE A 148 -1.57 -2.95 -2.60
C ILE A 148 -1.87 -3.56 -3.96
N ASN A 149 -1.69 -4.87 -4.08
CA ASN A 149 -2.07 -5.66 -5.24
C ASN A 149 -2.95 -6.83 -4.78
N LYS A 150 -3.79 -7.38 -5.67
CA LYS A 150 -4.47 -8.64 -5.39
C LYS A 150 -3.47 -9.78 -5.24
N ASP A 151 -3.82 -10.72 -4.37
CA ASP A 151 -3.07 -11.94 -4.17
C ASP A 151 -3.76 -13.13 -4.84
N GLY A 152 -3.36 -13.40 -6.09
CA GLY A 152 -3.98 -14.44 -6.92
C GLY A 152 -5.41 -14.10 -7.34
N ASP A 153 -6.21 -15.15 -7.56
CA ASP A 153 -7.60 -15.05 -8.04
C ASP A 153 -8.63 -15.02 -6.89
N PHE A 154 -8.17 -15.08 -5.64
CA PHE A 154 -9.06 -15.04 -4.48
C PHE A 154 -9.61 -13.62 -4.29
N ALA A 155 -10.92 -13.51 -4.16
CA ALA A 155 -11.56 -12.23 -3.86
C ALA A 155 -11.06 -11.70 -2.50
N ASP A 156 -10.78 -10.39 -2.45
CA ASP A 156 -10.50 -9.62 -1.25
C ASP A 156 -9.27 -10.07 -0.42
N ILE A 157 -8.39 -10.87 -1.01
CA ILE A 157 -7.06 -11.17 -0.47
C ILE A 157 -6.02 -10.35 -1.24
N TYR A 158 -5.15 -9.71 -0.47
CA TYR A 158 -4.20 -8.74 -0.98
C TYR A 158 -2.79 -9.05 -0.55
N ARG A 159 -1.83 -8.42 -1.22
CA ARG A 159 -0.44 -8.29 -0.79
C ARG A 159 -0.06 -6.83 -0.81
N MET A 160 0.70 -6.41 0.19
CA MET A 160 1.27 -5.06 0.25
C MET A 160 2.69 -5.09 -0.30
N GLU A 161 3.07 -4.08 -1.06
CA GLU A 161 4.36 -4.02 -1.74
C GLU A 161 4.99 -2.62 -1.63
N TRP A 162 6.30 -2.56 -1.86
CA TRP A 162 7.06 -1.33 -1.92
C TRP A 162 7.81 -1.24 -3.25
N CYS A 163 7.43 -0.25 -4.06
CA CYS A 163 8.05 0.08 -5.35
C CYS A 163 7.59 1.48 -5.77
N PRO A 164 8.14 2.56 -5.18
CA PRO A 164 7.65 3.92 -5.40
C PRO A 164 8.12 4.52 -6.75
N ALA A 165 8.15 3.71 -7.81
CA ALA A 165 8.60 4.11 -9.14
C ALA A 165 7.73 5.21 -9.75
N GLU A 166 6.42 5.21 -9.50
CA GLU A 166 5.53 6.31 -9.93
C GLU A 166 5.92 7.66 -9.32
N LEU A 167 6.47 7.67 -8.10
CA LEU A 167 6.87 8.88 -7.38
C LEU A 167 8.25 9.41 -7.80
N CYS A 168 9.05 8.57 -8.45
CA CYS A 168 10.34 8.94 -9.03
C CYS A 168 10.66 8.05 -10.24
N PRO A 169 10.20 8.41 -11.44
CA PRO A 169 10.36 7.58 -12.64
C PRO A 169 11.82 7.34 -13.07
N THR A 170 12.72 8.22 -12.66
CA THR A 170 14.17 8.12 -12.94
C THR A 170 14.93 7.32 -11.88
N CYS A 171 14.32 7.07 -10.73
CA CYS A 171 14.93 6.30 -9.65
C CYS A 171 14.92 4.80 -9.98
N ARG A 172 15.95 4.08 -9.53
CA ARG A 172 16.01 2.61 -9.60
C ARG A 172 15.82 2.04 -8.21
N PHE A 173 14.64 1.52 -7.92
CA PHE A 173 14.32 0.91 -6.64
C PHE A 173 14.50 -0.60 -6.69
N ARG A 174 15.05 -1.19 -5.63
CA ARG A 174 14.90 -2.62 -5.36
C ARG A 174 13.49 -2.83 -4.82
N CYS A 175 12.55 -3.21 -5.67
CA CYS A 175 11.17 -3.42 -5.25
C CYS A 175 11.04 -4.71 -4.42
N GLY A 176 10.01 -4.81 -3.59
CA GLY A 176 9.81 -5.98 -2.74
C GLY A 176 8.41 -6.03 -2.14
N SER A 177 7.93 -7.25 -1.92
CA SER A 177 6.64 -7.50 -1.29
C SER A 177 6.80 -7.61 0.23
N LEU A 178 5.77 -7.19 0.97
CA LEU A 178 5.74 -7.26 2.42
C LEU A 178 5.61 -8.71 2.87
N GLY A 179 6.62 -9.18 3.60
CA GLY A 179 6.67 -10.51 4.20
C GLY A 179 6.84 -10.47 5.72
N SER A 180 6.93 -11.63 6.35
CA SER A 180 7.40 -11.77 7.73
C SER A 180 8.85 -12.24 7.80
N LEU A 181 9.58 -11.79 8.81
CA LEU A 181 10.90 -12.28 9.20
C LEU A 181 10.91 -12.57 10.70
N PHE A 182 11.42 -13.74 11.10
CA PHE A 182 11.64 -14.04 12.50
C PHE A 182 13.06 -13.65 12.91
N GLU A 183 13.15 -12.85 13.96
CA GLU A 183 14.42 -12.45 14.58
C GLU A 183 14.24 -12.48 16.10
N ASN A 184 15.06 -13.27 16.81
CA ASN A 184 15.09 -13.29 18.28
C ASN A 184 13.72 -13.46 18.95
N GLY A 185 12.90 -14.38 18.43
CA GLY A 185 11.54 -14.66 18.95
C GLY A 185 10.49 -13.60 18.59
N LYS A 186 10.84 -12.58 17.79
CA LYS A 186 9.92 -11.55 17.30
C LYS A 186 9.64 -11.77 15.83
N ARG A 187 8.38 -11.61 15.43
CA ARG A 187 7.97 -11.64 14.02
C ARG A 187 7.88 -10.21 13.49
N LEU A 188 8.89 -9.80 12.74
CA LEU A 188 9.01 -8.48 12.13
C LEU A 188 8.44 -8.50 10.70
N ALA A 189 7.89 -7.38 10.26
CA ALA A 189 7.55 -7.17 8.87
C ALA A 189 8.82 -6.78 8.10
N ALA A 190 9.04 -7.42 6.96
CA ALA A 190 10.24 -7.22 6.16
C ALA A 190 9.96 -7.45 4.67
N LEU A 191 10.62 -6.67 3.82
CA LEU A 191 10.63 -6.90 2.38
C LEU A 191 11.54 -8.08 2.02
N ASP A 192 11.61 -8.37 0.72
CA ASP A 192 12.61 -9.26 0.11
C ASP A 192 12.51 -10.73 0.55
N GLY A 193 11.30 -11.19 0.86
CA GLY A 193 10.98 -12.60 1.10
C GLY A 193 9.63 -12.96 0.48
N SER A 194 9.01 -14.04 0.96
CA SER A 194 7.66 -14.40 0.55
C SER A 194 6.65 -13.35 1.00
N ALA A 195 5.77 -12.94 0.08
CA ALA A 195 4.67 -12.03 0.36
C ALA A 195 3.69 -12.66 1.36
N LEU A 196 3.14 -11.85 2.25
CA LEU A 196 2.04 -12.27 3.13
C LEU A 196 0.69 -11.98 2.46
N PRO A 197 -0.21 -12.98 2.38
CA PRO A 197 -1.61 -12.73 2.05
C PRO A 197 -2.27 -11.98 3.22
N ILE A 198 -2.83 -10.81 2.95
CA ILE A 198 -3.44 -9.94 3.96
C ILE A 198 -4.88 -9.59 3.60
N VAL A 199 -5.66 -9.34 4.65
CA VAL A 199 -7.02 -8.79 4.58
C VAL A 199 -7.13 -7.59 5.52
N PHE A 200 -8.13 -6.76 5.26
CA PHE A 200 -8.39 -5.54 6.02
C PHE A 200 -9.74 -5.65 6.71
N GLU A 201 -9.76 -5.58 8.02
CA GLU A 201 -10.99 -5.55 8.80
C GLU A 201 -11.22 -4.14 9.31
N ARG A 202 -12.34 -3.53 8.95
CA ARG A 202 -12.72 -2.22 9.46
C ARG A 202 -13.01 -2.31 10.96
N VAL A 203 -12.49 -1.35 11.74
CA VAL A 203 -12.76 -1.20 13.18
C VAL A 203 -14.14 -0.63 13.43
#